data_AF-A0A7J7NLM3-F1
#
_entry.id   AF-A0A7J7NLM3-F1
#
_cell.length_a   1.000
_cell.length_b   1.000
_cell.length_c   1.000
_cell.angle_alpha   90.00
_cell.angle_beta   90.00
_cell.angle_gamma   90.00
#
_symmetry.space_group_name_H-M   'P 1'
#
loop_
_entity.id
_entity.type
_entity.pdbx_description
1 polymer ?
#
loop_
_entity_poly.entity_id
_entity_poly.type
_entity_poly.pdbx_seq_one_letter_code
_entity_poly.pdbx_strand_id
1 'polypeptide(L)'
;GTLKKNFYRDSCPEAESTIKTFIESNVDSNPELPAKLLRLHFHDCFVLGCEGSVLLNGTTDSPAEKDDLTNINLAGFDEIEQVKTEIKILCPEIVSCADILALAARDSVSLKLGSPLWEVLTGRRDIVSLG
;
A
#
# COMPACT_ATOMS: atom_id res chain seq x y z
N GLY A 1 13.69 -10.17 -4.33
CA GLY A 1 13.39 -11.58 -4.01
C GLY A 1 12.12 -11.99 -4.73
N THR A 2 11.79 -13.28 -4.79
CA THR A 2 10.55 -13.72 -5.43
C THR A 2 9.35 -13.44 -4.53
N LEU A 3 8.27 -12.90 -5.10
CA LEU A 3 7.01 -12.70 -4.40
C LEU A 3 6.36 -14.06 -4.07
N LYS A 4 5.77 -14.19 -2.89
CA LYS A 4 5.09 -15.42 -2.46
C LYS A 4 3.93 -15.10 -1.52
N LYS A 5 3.04 -16.08 -1.34
CA LYS A 5 1.98 -16.01 -0.33
C LYS A 5 2.59 -16.02 1.07
N ASN A 6 1.95 -15.29 1.98
CA ASN A 6 2.31 -15.25 3.40
C ASN A 6 3.80 -14.92 3.59
N PHE A 7 4.34 -13.97 2.82
CA PHE A 7 5.76 -13.62 2.87
C PHE A 7 6.19 -13.24 4.29
N TYR A 8 5.31 -12.56 5.03
CA TYR A 8 5.55 -12.06 6.38
C TYR A 8 5.23 -13.05 7.50
N ARG A 9 4.78 -14.27 7.20
CA ARG A 9 4.30 -15.23 8.21
C ARG A 9 5.27 -15.45 9.37
N ASP A 10 6.57 -15.49 9.08
CA ASP A 10 7.59 -15.83 10.08
C ASP A 10 8.26 -14.56 10.65
N SER A 11 8.25 -13.44 9.93
CA SER A 11 8.94 -12.19 10.30
C SER A 11 8.03 -11.13 10.93
N CYS A 12 6.76 -11.11 10.54
CA CYS A 12 5.71 -10.27 11.11
C CYS A 12 4.34 -10.94 10.92
N PRO A 13 4.02 -11.96 11.73
CA PRO A 13 2.84 -12.82 11.52
C PRO A 13 1.51 -12.06 11.48
N GLU A 14 1.43 -10.94 12.19
CA GLU A 14 0.22 -10.13 12.32
C GLU A 14 0.09 -9.03 11.24
N ALA A 15 1.09 -8.84 10.38
CA ALA A 15 1.12 -7.74 9.39
C ALA A 15 -0.12 -7.70 8.50
N GLU A 16 -0.42 -8.81 7.81
CA GLU A 16 -1.51 -8.85 6.83
C GLU A 16 -2.89 -8.72 7.50
N SER A 17 -3.05 -9.25 8.72
CA SER A 17 -4.30 -9.08 9.49
C SER A 17 -4.47 -7.65 10.00
N THR A 18 -3.41 -7.01 10.48
CA THR A 18 -3.46 -5.62 10.95
C THR A 18 -3.79 -4.67 9.80
N ILE A 19 -3.14 -4.82 8.64
CA ILE A 19 -3.45 -4.03 7.44
C ILE A 19 -4.90 -4.20 7.04
N LYS A 20 -5.38 -5.45 6.97
CA LYS A 20 -6.77 -5.75 6.61
C LYS A 20 -7.75 -5.05 7.56
N THR A 21 -7.61 -5.23 8.87
CA THR A 21 -8.52 -4.64 9.85
C THR A 21 -8.53 -3.11 9.78
N PHE A 22 -7.35 -2.49 9.64
CA PHE A 22 -7.25 -1.04 9.49
C PHE A 22 -8.00 -0.54 8.25
N ILE A 23 -7.76 -1.16 7.09
CA ILE A 23 -8.35 -0.76 5.82
C ILE A 23 -9.86 -0.97 5.82
N GLU A 24 -10.35 -2.11 6.31
CA GLU A 24 -11.78 -2.40 6.39
C GLU A 24 -12.51 -1.36 7.27
N SER A 25 -11.94 -0.99 8.42
CA SER A 25 -12.51 0.03 9.30
C SER A 25 -12.60 1.42 8.64
N ASN A 26 -11.58 1.80 7.86
CA ASN A 26 -11.56 3.09 7.17
C ASN A 26 -12.54 3.10 5.98
N VAL A 27 -12.66 1.98 5.25
CA VAL A 27 -13.62 1.85 4.14
C VAL A 27 -15.06 1.92 4.64
N ASP A 28 -15.37 1.33 5.79
CA ASP A 28 -16.72 1.40 6.35
C ASP A 28 -17.13 2.84 6.71
N SER A 29 -16.14 3.70 7.01
CA SER A 29 -16.36 5.14 7.27
C SER A 29 -16.34 5.99 5.99
N ASN A 30 -15.73 5.49 4.91
CA ASN A 30 -15.54 6.21 3.66
C ASN A 30 -15.72 5.29 2.43
N PRO A 31 -16.93 5.23 1.84
CA PRO A 31 -17.24 4.32 0.73
C PRO A 31 -16.51 4.64 -0.59
N GLU A 32 -15.86 5.80 -0.71
CA GLU A 32 -15.03 6.14 -1.87
C GLU A 32 -13.61 5.55 -1.78
N LEU A 33 -13.18 5.16 -0.58
CA LEU A 33 -11.82 4.71 -0.31
C LEU A 33 -11.40 3.47 -1.13
N PRO A 34 -12.26 2.48 -1.41
CA PRO A 34 -11.89 1.35 -2.28
C PRO A 34 -11.43 1.76 -3.67
N ALA A 35 -12.11 2.74 -4.29
CA ALA A 35 -11.73 3.24 -5.61
C ALA A 35 -10.40 4.00 -5.54
N LYS A 36 -10.18 4.77 -4.47
CA LYS A 36 -8.95 5.55 -4.24
C LYS A 36 -7.74 4.63 -4.06
N LEU A 37 -7.83 3.65 -3.16
CA LEU A 37 -6.73 2.71 -2.86
C LEU A 37 -6.40 1.79 -4.05
N LEU A 38 -7.43 1.29 -4.74
CA LEU A 38 -7.22 0.50 -5.96
C LEU A 38 -6.50 1.32 -7.04
N ARG A 39 -6.92 2.57 -7.25
CA ARG A 39 -6.28 3.48 -8.20
C ARG A 39 -4.85 3.83 -7.78
N LEU A 40 -4.61 4.06 -6.49
CA LEU A 40 -3.27 4.37 -5.98
C LEU A 40 -2.30 3.21 -6.23
N HIS A 41 -2.72 1.96 -5.96
CA HIS A 41 -1.92 0.78 -6.28
C HIS A 41 -1.68 0.62 -7.79
N PHE A 42 -2.69 0.88 -8.62
CA PHE A 42 -2.53 0.86 -10.07
C PHE A 42 -1.48 1.88 -10.53
N HIS A 43 -1.53 3.12 -10.03
CA HIS A 43 -0.58 4.16 -10.41
C HIS A 43 0.85 3.82 -9.96
N ASP A 44 1.03 3.26 -8.76
CA ASP A 44 2.33 2.74 -8.31
C ASP A 44 2.89 1.72 -9.30
N CYS A 45 2.10 0.69 -9.64
CA CYS A 45 2.58 -0.38 -10.51
C CYS A 45 2.79 0.02 -11.97
N PHE A 46 2.10 1.05 -12.46
CA PHE A 46 2.12 1.42 -13.88
C PHE A 46 3.37 2.22 -14.24
N VAL A 47 3.95 2.93 -13.27
CA VAL A 47 5.17 3.73 -13.44
C VAL A 47 6.32 2.98 -12.76
N LEU A 48 7.26 2.47 -13.56
CA LEU A 48 8.51 1.80 -13.13
C LEU A 48 8.35 0.47 -12.35
N GLY A 49 7.20 0.22 -11.72
CA GLY A 49 6.82 -1.05 -11.10
C GLY A 49 6.19 -0.86 -9.73
N CYS A 50 5.70 -1.93 -9.12
CA CYS A 50 5.07 -1.86 -7.80
C CYS A 50 6.13 -1.72 -6.70
N GLU A 51 6.73 -0.54 -6.57
CA GLU A 51 7.87 -0.26 -5.69
C GLU A 51 7.64 0.89 -4.72
N GLY A 52 6.39 1.35 -4.54
CA GLY A 52 6.03 2.39 -3.58
C GLY A 52 6.51 3.79 -3.97
N SER A 53 6.97 3.99 -5.20
CA SER A 53 7.49 5.28 -5.71
C SER A 53 6.44 6.38 -5.67
N VAL A 54 5.17 6.04 -5.90
CA VAL A 54 4.05 6.99 -5.87
C VAL A 54 3.86 7.64 -4.49
N LEU A 55 4.39 7.03 -3.43
CA LEU A 55 4.27 7.50 -2.06
C LEU A 55 5.40 8.45 -1.64
N LEU A 56 6.48 8.52 -2.43
CA LEU A 56 7.60 9.41 -2.13
C LEU A 56 7.21 10.87 -2.39
N ASN A 57 7.70 11.76 -1.54
CA ASN A 57 7.61 13.21 -1.79
C ASN A 57 8.80 13.65 -2.64
N GLY A 58 8.58 14.65 -3.50
CA GLY A 58 9.64 15.17 -4.37
C GLY A 58 10.73 15.84 -3.53
N THR A 59 11.95 15.79 -4.04
CA THR A 59 13.03 16.65 -3.56
C THR A 59 13.21 17.82 -4.53
N THR A 60 13.97 18.83 -4.13
CA THR A 60 14.33 19.97 -4.99
C THR A 60 14.98 19.54 -6.30
N ASP A 61 15.69 18.42 -6.30
CA ASP A 61 16.49 17.91 -7.42
C ASP A 61 15.82 16.73 -8.14
N SER A 62 14.71 16.20 -7.61
CA SER A 62 13.95 15.09 -8.19
C SER A 62 12.46 15.22 -7.85
N PRO A 63 11.64 15.75 -8.77
CA PRO A 63 10.19 15.83 -8.56
C PRO A 63 9.60 14.43 -8.38
N ALA A 64 8.72 14.25 -7.39
CA ALA A 64 8.10 12.94 -7.17
C ALA A 64 7.00 12.66 -8.17
N GLU A 65 6.75 11.37 -8.39
CA GLU A 65 5.57 10.90 -9.11
C GLU A 65 4.29 11.46 -8.49
N LYS A 66 4.24 11.59 -7.15
CA LYS A 66 3.12 12.19 -6.43
C LYS A 66 2.77 13.60 -6.92
N ASP A 67 3.75 14.36 -7.38
CA ASP A 67 3.60 15.75 -7.83
C ASP A 67 3.33 15.86 -9.35
N ASP A 68 3.28 14.73 -10.06
CA ASP A 68 2.96 14.72 -11.49
C ASP A 68 1.51 15.19 -11.73
N LEU A 69 1.30 15.92 -12.84
CA LEU A 69 -0.02 16.40 -13.25
C LEU A 69 -1.05 15.26 -13.45
N THR A 70 -0.61 14.03 -13.73
CA THR A 70 -1.52 12.87 -13.79
C THR A 70 -1.94 12.36 -12.42
N ASN A 71 -1.19 12.71 -11.37
CA ASN A 71 -1.31 12.19 -10.01
C ASN A 71 -1.92 13.18 -9.01
N ILE A 72 -2.12 14.45 -9.41
CA ILE A 72 -2.80 15.51 -8.63
C ILE A 72 -4.14 15.10 -7.98
N ASN A 73 -4.86 14.15 -8.57
CA ASN A 73 -6.16 13.68 -8.06
C ASN A 73 -6.08 12.29 -7.38
N LEU A 74 -4.88 11.79 -7.08
CA LEU A 74 -4.72 10.59 -6.26
C LEU A 74 -5.06 10.89 -4.80
N ALA A 75 -5.61 9.89 -4.13
CA ALA A 75 -6.01 9.96 -2.73
C ALA A 75 -5.79 8.58 -2.08
N GLY A 76 -5.91 8.50 -0.76
CA GLY A 76 -5.59 7.28 0.00
C GLY A 76 -4.23 7.31 0.68
N PHE A 77 -3.44 8.39 0.49
CA PHE A 77 -2.09 8.51 1.06
C PHE A 77 -2.09 8.48 2.59
N ASP A 78 -3.04 9.18 3.21
CA ASP A 78 -3.13 9.28 4.67
C ASP A 78 -3.42 7.91 5.30
N GLU A 79 -4.28 7.10 4.67
CA GLU A 79 -4.58 5.75 5.12
C GLU A 79 -3.35 4.82 5.00
N ILE A 80 -2.57 4.95 3.92
CA ILE A 80 -1.31 4.20 3.76
C ILE A 80 -0.25 4.64 4.79
N GLU A 81 -0.14 5.94 5.07
CA GLU A 81 0.80 6.46 6.06
C GLU A 81 0.44 6.02 7.49
N GLN A 82 -0.85 6.09 7.84
CA GLN A 82 -1.35 5.67 9.16
C GLN A 82 -1.14 4.17 9.37
N VAL A 83 -1.54 3.31 8.43
CA VAL A 83 -1.32 1.86 8.57
C VAL A 83 0.17 1.51 8.56
N LYS A 84 1.00 2.23 7.79
CA LYS A 84 2.46 2.05 7.84
C LYS A 84 3.02 2.39 9.22
N THR A 85 2.48 3.41 9.87
CA THR A 85 2.88 3.79 11.23
C THR A 85 2.52 2.69 12.24
N GLU A 86 1.32 2.13 12.16
CA GLU A 86 0.92 0.98 13.00
C GLU A 86 1.81 -0.24 12.77
N ILE A 87 2.08 -0.56 11.50
CA ILE A 87 2.95 -1.69 11.13
C ILE A 87 4.40 -1.46 11.57
N LYS A 88 4.92 -0.23 11.53
CA LYS A 88 6.25 0.09 12.05
C LYS A 88 6.36 -0.14 13.56
N ILE A 89 5.29 0.09 14.32
CA ILE A 89 5.25 -0.21 15.76
C ILE A 89 5.25 -1.72 15.99
N LEU A 90 4.48 -2.46 15.19
CA LEU A 90 4.35 -3.91 15.29
C LEU A 90 5.62 -4.66 14.86
N CYS A 91 6.20 -4.29 13.72
CA CYS A 91 7.37 -4.90 13.14
C CYS A 91 8.22 -3.89 12.34
N PRO A 92 9.17 -3.21 13.02
CA PRO A 92 9.99 -2.16 12.44
C PRO A 92 10.73 -2.61 11.19
N GLU A 93 10.59 -1.85 10.09
CA GLU A 93 11.32 -2.03 8.83
C GLU A 93 11.16 -3.43 8.16
N ILE A 94 10.13 -4.19 8.52
CA ILE A 94 9.85 -5.52 7.93
C ILE A 94 8.97 -5.43 6.68
N VAL A 95 7.86 -4.70 6.78
CA VAL A 95 6.82 -4.66 5.74
C VAL A 95 7.00 -3.43 4.86
N SER A 96 7.09 -3.63 3.55
CA SER A 96 7.25 -2.54 2.57
C SER A 96 5.95 -1.76 2.34
N CYS A 97 6.06 -0.48 2.00
CA CYS A 97 4.93 0.34 1.58
C CYS A 97 4.29 -0.20 0.29
N ALA A 98 5.08 -0.74 -0.63
CA ALA A 98 4.61 -1.38 -1.84
C ALA A 98 3.67 -2.58 -1.58
N ASP A 99 3.97 -3.40 -0.55
CA ASP A 99 3.07 -4.48 -0.15
C ASP A 99 1.85 -3.99 0.62
N ILE A 100 1.98 -2.92 1.40
CA ILE A 100 0.82 -2.28 2.04
C ILE A 100 -0.17 -1.79 0.97
N LEU A 101 0.31 -1.16 -0.11
CA LEU A 101 -0.55 -0.75 -1.24
C LEU A 101 -1.29 -1.93 -1.87
N ALA A 102 -0.58 -3.03 -2.14
CA ALA A 102 -1.16 -4.22 -2.75
C ALA A 102 -2.22 -4.89 -1.86
N LEU A 103 -1.96 -4.98 -0.54
CA LEU A 103 -2.89 -5.51 0.45
C LEU A 103 -4.09 -4.59 0.62
N ALA A 104 -3.86 -3.28 0.78
CA ALA A 104 -4.90 -2.28 0.95
C ALA A 104 -5.90 -2.27 -0.22
N ALA A 105 -5.40 -2.32 -1.47
CA ALA A 105 -6.26 -2.40 -2.65
C ALA A 105 -7.14 -3.67 -2.65
N ARG A 106 -6.60 -4.81 -2.22
CA ARG A 106 -7.36 -6.06 -2.12
C ARG A 106 -8.42 -5.97 -1.03
N ASP A 107 -8.00 -5.59 0.17
CA ASP A 107 -8.87 -5.54 1.36
C ASP A 107 -10.02 -4.55 1.17
N SER A 108 -9.74 -3.38 0.60
CA SER A 108 -10.76 -2.35 0.37
C SER A 108 -11.85 -2.78 -0.61
N VAL A 109 -11.48 -3.48 -1.69
CA VAL A 109 -12.44 -3.95 -2.70
C VAL A 109 -13.19 -5.20 -2.21
N SER A 110 -12.54 -6.02 -1.40
CA SER A 110 -13.09 -7.29 -0.92
C SER A 110 -14.13 -7.13 0.20
N LEU A 111 -14.12 -6.01 0.93
CA LEU A 111 -14.96 -5.80 2.11
C LEU A 111 -16.45 -6.07 1.85
N LYS A 112 -17.03 -5.51 0.78
CA LYS A 112 -18.47 -5.68 0.47
C LYS A 112 -18.83 -7.09 0.02
N LEU A 113 -17.85 -7.93 -0.29
CA LEU A 113 -18.03 -9.33 -0.70
C LEU A 113 -17.84 -10.30 0.46
N GLY A 114 -17.37 -9.84 1.63
CA GLY A 114 -17.16 -10.66 2.82
C GLY A 114 -16.05 -11.71 2.68
N SER A 115 -15.30 -11.72 1.57
CA SER A 115 -14.20 -12.63 1.33
C SER A 115 -13.14 -12.01 0.41
N PRO A 116 -11.85 -12.35 0.57
CA PRO A 116 -10.79 -11.88 -0.32
C PRO A 116 -11.06 -12.26 -1.79
N LEU A 117 -11.08 -11.26 -2.68
CA LEU A 117 -11.27 -11.49 -4.12
C LEU A 117 -10.09 -12.21 -4.80
N TRP A 118 -8.86 -11.93 -4.33
CA TRP A 118 -7.65 -12.58 -4.80
C TRP A 118 -6.62 -12.71 -3.68
N GLU A 119 -5.64 -13.57 -3.93
CA GLU A 119 -4.47 -13.72 -3.08
C GLU A 119 -3.41 -12.71 -3.50
N VAL A 120 -2.93 -11.91 -2.54
CA VAL A 120 -1.83 -10.98 -2.74
C VAL A 120 -0.52 -11.73 -2.52
N LEU A 121 0.37 -11.73 -3.52
CA LEU A 121 1.75 -12.15 -3.32
C LEU A 121 2.52 -10.97 -2.72
N THR A 122 3.19 -11.21 -1.60
CA THR A 122 3.97 -10.22 -0.85
C THR A 122 5.48 -10.51 -0.96
N GLY A 123 6.31 -9.55 -0.57
CA GLY A 123 7.76 -9.54 -0.71
C GLY A 123 8.31 -8.44 -1.62
N ARG A 124 7.49 -7.43 -1.98
CA ARG A 124 7.97 -6.24 -2.70
C ARG A 124 8.90 -5.44 -1.81
N ARG A 125 9.77 -4.63 -2.41
CA ARG A 125 10.65 -3.70 -1.69
C ARG A 125 10.34 -2.29 -2.16
N ASP A 126 10.43 -1.36 -1.22
CA ASP A 126 10.29 0.06 -1.54
C ASP A 126 11.53 0.52 -2.31
N ILE A 127 11.32 1.34 -3.34
CA ILE A 127 12.41 2.09 -3.96
C ILE A 127 12.97 3.07 -2.94
N VAL A 128 14.29 3.25 -2.95
CA VAL A 128 14.96 4.29 -2.16
C VAL A 128 15.19 5.46 -3.09
N SER A 129 14.74 6.66 -2.74
CA SER A 129 15.15 7.86 -3.46
C SER A 129 16.67 7.96 -3.36
N LEU A 130 17.35 7.80 -4.51
CA LEU A 130 18.76 8.16 -4.63
C LEU A 130 18.79 9.68 -4.55
N GLY A 131 19.13 10.19 -3.37
CA GLY A 131 19.47 11.61 -3.19
C GLY A 131 20.67 12.01 -4.05
#